data_AF-A0A327KJ63-F1
#
_entry.id   AF-A0A327KJ63-F1
#
_cell.length_a   1.000
_cell.length_b   1.000
_cell.length_c   1.000
_cell.angle_alpha   90.00
_cell.angle_beta   90.00
_cell.angle_gamma   90.00
#
_symmetry.space_group_name_H-M   'P 1'
#
loop_
_entity.id
_entity.type
_entity.pdbx_description
1 polymer ?
#
loop_
_entity_poly.entity_id
_entity_poly.type
_entity_poly.pdbx_seq_one_letter_code
_entity_poly.pdbx_strand_id
1 'polypeptide(L)' 'MPHPSFDETEYQAGRRAFHDGVSLRDLAERMAGVDGAEAEAKAMSHALGYADAALDCLRRASGVATNLSGS' A
#
# COMPACT_ATOMS: atom_id res chain seq x y z
N MET A 1 -23.15 -14.63 -2.65
CA MET A 1 -21.84 -14.80 -3.30
C MET A 1 -20.77 -14.54 -2.26
N PRO A 2 -19.72 -15.37 -2.13
CA PRO A 2 -18.62 -15.05 -1.23
C PRO A 2 -17.95 -13.76 -1.74
N HIS A 3 -17.82 -12.75 -0.88
CA HIS A 3 -17.02 -11.57 -1.18
C HIS A 3 -15.56 -12.01 -1.30
N PRO A 4 -14.82 -11.59 -2.33
CA PRO A 4 -13.42 -11.94 -2.43
C PRO A 4 -12.70 -11.30 -1.23
N SER A 5 -12.18 -12.17 -0.37
CA SER A 5 -11.62 -11.81 0.93
C SER A 5 -10.29 -11.09 0.76
N PHE A 6 -10.00 -10.16 1.66
CA PHE A 6 -8.68 -9.59 1.87
C PHE A 6 -7.59 -10.68 1.85
N ASP A 7 -6.54 -10.45 1.07
CA ASP A 7 -5.35 -11.31 0.96
C ASP A 7 -4.17 -10.69 1.72
N GLU A 8 -3.78 -11.29 2.86
CA GLU A 8 -2.66 -10.83 3.69
C GLU A 8 -1.32 -10.92 2.94
N THR A 9 -1.14 -11.89 2.04
CA THR A 9 0.12 -12.06 1.31
C THR A 9 0.31 -10.91 0.34
N GLU A 10 -0.75 -10.55 -0.40
CA GLU A 10 -0.72 -9.40 -1.31
C GLU A 10 -0.58 -8.08 -0.55
N TYR A 11 -1.22 -7.96 0.63
CA TYR A 11 -1.03 -6.81 1.50
C TYR A 11 0.44 -6.60 1.89
N GLN A 12 1.11 -7.65 2.37
CA GLN A 12 2.53 -7.55 2.72
C GLN A 12 3.43 -7.28 1.50
N ALA A 13 3.08 -7.83 0.33
CA ALA A 13 3.76 -7.51 -0.92
C ALA A 13 3.62 -6.03 -1.29
N GLY A 14 2.44 -5.44 -1.10
CA GLY A 14 2.19 -4.01 -1.29
C GLY A 14 3.02 -3.13 -0.37
N ARG A 15 3.07 -3.46 0.93
CA ARG A 15 3.93 -2.76 1.90
C ARG A 15 5.39 -2.77 1.45
N ARG A 16 5.87 -3.94 1.02
CA ARG A 16 7.24 -4.11 0.53
C ARG A 16 7.50 -3.29 -0.74
N ALA A 17 6.56 -3.27 -1.68
CA ALA A 17 6.70 -2.51 -2.93
C ALA A 17 6.96 -1.01 -2.67
N PHE A 18 6.27 -0.41 -1.69
CA PHE A 18 6.57 0.97 -1.27
C PHE A 18 8.02 1.12 -0.77
N HIS A 19 8.47 0.23 0.11
CA HIS A 19 9.84 0.26 0.64
C HIS A 19 10.91 -0.03 -0.42
N ASP A 20 10.58 -0.80 -1.45
CA ASP A 20 11.44 -1.09 -2.60
C ASP A 20 11.45 0.09 -3.62
N GLY A 21 10.67 1.16 -3.37
CA GLY A 21 10.67 2.38 -4.19
C GLY A 21 9.78 2.34 -5.43
N VAL A 22 8.85 1.39 -5.50
CA VAL A 22 7.85 1.32 -6.58
C VAL A 22 7.02 2.59 -6.59
N SER A 23 6.79 3.18 -7.78
CA SER A 23 6.03 4.42 -7.88
C SER A 23 4.52 4.18 -7.83
N LEU A 24 3.76 5.20 -7.43
CA LEU A 24 2.29 5.17 -7.51
C LEU A 24 1.78 4.93 -8.95
N ARG A 25 2.55 5.37 -9.96
CA ARG A 25 2.23 5.12 -11.36
C ARG A 25 2.31 3.64 -11.69
N ASP A 26 3.40 2.98 -11.30
CA ASP A 26 3.59 1.54 -11.53
C ASP A 26 2.48 0.72 -10.83
N LEU A 27 2.09 1.14 -9.62
CA LEU A 27 0.97 0.55 -8.90
C LEU A 27 -0.35 0.71 -9.66
N ALA A 28 -0.64 1.90 -10.18
CA ALA A 28 -1.86 2.17 -10.95
C ALA A 28 -1.89 1.39 -12.27
N GLU A 29 -0.76 1.31 -12.99
CA GLU A 29 -0.64 0.54 -14.22
C GLU A 29 -0.83 -0.96 -13.96
N ARG A 30 -0.32 -1.49 -12.85
CA ARG A 30 -0.57 -2.87 -12.40
C ARG A 30 -2.06 -3.13 -12.16
N MET A 31 -2.79 -2.15 -11.59
CA MET A 31 -4.22 -2.27 -11.30
C MET A 31 -5.10 -2.17 -12.55
N ALA A 32 -4.68 -1.42 -13.57
CA ALA A 32 -5.47 -1.17 -14.77
C ALA A 32 -5.74 -2.42 -15.63
N GLY A 33 -4.98 -3.51 -15.43
CA GLY A 33 -5.13 -4.79 -16.14
C GLY A 33 -5.78 -5.91 -15.34
N VAL A 34 -6.44 -5.60 -14.22
CA VAL A 34 -7.00 -6.59 -13.31
C VAL A 34 -8.45 -6.90 -13.68
N ASP A 35 -8.70 -8.14 -14.11
CA ASP A 35 -10.03 -8.63 -14.46
C ASP A 35 -10.49 -9.75 -13.53
N GLY A 36 -11.72 -9.62 -13.01
CA GLY A 36 -12.38 -10.61 -12.17
C GLY A 36 -12.22 -10.37 -10.66
N ALA A 37 -13.23 -10.79 -9.90
CA ALA A 37 -13.38 -10.45 -8.48
C ALA A 37 -12.23 -10.93 -7.57
N GLU A 38 -11.65 -12.10 -7.84
CA GLU A 38 -10.51 -12.60 -7.05
C GLU A 38 -9.24 -11.80 -7.32
N ALA A 39 -8.97 -11.49 -8.60
CA ALA A 39 -7.81 -10.69 -8.99
C ALA A 39 -7.94 -9.25 -8.47
N GLU A 40 -9.16 -8.69 -8.50
CA GLU A 40 -9.49 -7.38 -7.93
C GLU A 40 -9.20 -7.31 -6.43
N ALA A 41 -9.63 -8.31 -5.65
CA ALA A 41 -9.37 -8.33 -4.21
C ALA A 41 -7.88 -8.43 -3.89
N LYS A 42 -7.13 -9.26 -4.62
CA LYS A 42 -5.67 -9.34 -4.50
C LYS A 42 -4.99 -8.01 -4.81
N ALA A 43 -5.39 -7.38 -5.92
CA ALA A 43 -4.88 -6.07 -6.29
C ALA A 43 -5.23 -4.98 -5.26
N MET A 44 -6.42 -5.05 -4.66
CA MET A 44 -6.83 -4.11 -3.60
C MET A 44 -6.05 -4.33 -2.32
N SER A 45 -5.85 -5.59 -1.89
CA SER A 45 -4.98 -5.89 -0.76
C SER A 45 -3.56 -5.34 -0.96
N HIS A 46 -2.99 -5.52 -2.16
CA HIS A 46 -1.70 -4.95 -2.52
C HIS A 46 -1.68 -3.42 -2.45
N ALA A 47 -2.68 -2.75 -3.03
CA ALA A 47 -2.78 -1.29 -2.99
C ALA A 47 -2.94 -0.76 -1.55
N LEU A 48 -3.71 -1.44 -0.71
CA LEU A 48 -3.85 -1.10 0.71
C LEU A 48 -2.53 -1.21 1.45
N GLY A 49 -1.78 -2.30 1.26
CA GLY A 49 -0.46 -2.47 1.84
C GLY A 49 0.51 -1.36 1.46
N TYR A 50 0.54 -1.01 0.17
CA TYR A 50 1.35 0.10 -0.31
C TYR A 50 0.96 1.42 0.36
N ALA A 51 -0.34 1.73 0.40
CA ALA A 51 -0.85 2.98 0.99
C ALA A 51 -0.56 3.07 2.50
N ASP A 52 -0.73 1.99 3.24
CA ASP A 52 -0.41 1.96 4.68
C ASP A 52 1.07 2.21 4.93
N ALA A 53 1.97 1.60 4.16
CA ALA A 53 3.41 1.82 4.31
C ALA A 53 3.79 3.29 3.99
N ALA A 54 3.16 3.88 2.98
CA ALA A 54 3.34 5.31 2.66
C ALA A 54 2.83 6.22 3.79
N LEU A 55 1.65 5.94 4.34
CA LEU A 55 1.08 6.70 5.46
C LEU A 55 1.95 6.55 6.72
N ASP A 56 2.45 5.35 7.02
CA ASP A 56 3.37 5.13 8.13
C ASP A 56 4.66 5.95 7.98
N CYS A 57 5.20 6.04 6.77
CA CYS A 57 6.35 6.88 6.46
C CYS A 57 6.06 8.36 6.71
N LEU A 58 4.93 8.86 6.21
CA LEU A 58 4.51 10.25 6.41
C LEU A 58 4.28 10.58 7.88
N ARG A 59 3.61 9.69 8.64
CA ARG A 59 3.38 9.85 10.09
C ARG A 59 4.69 9.91 10.87
N ARG A 60 5.68 9.09 10.50
CA ARG A 60 7.02 9.12 11.13
C ARG A 60 7.74 10.43 10.79
N ALA A 61 7.70 10.86 9.54
CA ALA A 61 8.30 12.13 9.13
C ALA A 61 7.65 13.33 9.83
N SER A 62 6.32 13.34 9.98
CA SER A 62 5.60 14.39 10.70
C SER A 62 5.83 14.34 12.22
N GLY A 63 6.00 13.14 12.80
CA GLY A 63 6.29 12.97 14.22
C GLY A 63 7.70 13.41 14.63
N VAL A 64 8.67 13.33 13.71
CA VAL A 64 10.03 13.87 13.93
C VAL A 64 10.04 15.39 13.95
N ALA A 65 9.16 16.06 13.17
CA ALA A 65 9.09 17.52 13.14
C ALA A 65 8.71 18.14 14.49
N THR A 66 7.92 17.46 15.32
CA THR A 66 7.50 17.96 16.64
C THR A 66 8.61 17.94 17.69
N ASN A 67 9.61 17.06 17.55
CA ASN A 67 10.67 16.90 18.55
C ASN A 67 11.91 17.79 18.32
N LEU A 68 12.00 18.47 17.17
CA LEU A 68 13.15 19.33 16.82
C LEU A 68 12.90 20.82 17.06
N SER A 69 11.68 21.22 17.46
CA SER A 69 11.34 22.61 17.78
C SER A 69 11.37 22.92 19.29
N GLY A 70 11.93 22.04 20.12
CA GLY A 70 11.88 22.13 21.59
C GLY A 70 13.17 21.78 22.31
N SER A 71 14.34 22.08 21.75
CA SER A 71 15.65 21.97 22.41
C SER A 71 16.42 23.28 22.33
#